data_AF-B3GLJ5-F1
#
_entry.id   AF-B3GLJ5-F1
#
_cell.length_a   1.000
_cell.length_b   1.000
_cell.length_c   1.000
_cell.angle_alpha   90.00
_cell.angle_beta   90.00
_cell.angle_gamma   90.00
#
_symmetry.space_group_name_H-M   'P 1'
#
loop_
_entity.id
_entity.type
_entity.pdbx_description
1 polymer ?
#
loop_
_entity_poly.entity_id
_entity_poly.type
_entity_poly.pdbx_seq_one_letter_code
_entity_poly.pdbx_strand_id
1 'polypeptide(L)'
;MDWLLFLLLPGVLILYKSHSMGEPTFCTSCDEYIDKTCTRNLGVCHARYPDFACQTKEVYIQLNTGEYLYKYSVLGCPRRCVEYVRFIRFEKNIFSCCNESYCNSFSSKDTQFKER
;
A
#
# COMPACT_ATOMS: atom_id res chain seq x y z
N MET A 1 -16.36 -47.40 18.84
CA MET A 1 -14.99 -46.84 18.82
C MET A 1 -15.09 -45.46 18.17
N ASP A 2 -15.77 -44.52 18.84
CA ASP A 2 -16.32 -43.33 18.17
C ASP A 2 -15.91 -42.00 18.83
N TRP A 3 -15.12 -42.04 19.91
CA TRP A 3 -14.68 -40.85 20.64
C TRP A 3 -13.60 -40.04 19.88
N LEU A 4 -12.79 -40.72 19.06
CA LEU A 4 -11.72 -40.10 18.27
C LEU A 4 -12.24 -39.08 17.23
N LEU A 5 -13.46 -39.27 16.72
CA LEU A 5 -14.08 -38.35 15.77
C LEU A 5 -14.42 -36.99 16.40
N PHE A 6 -14.78 -36.95 17.69
CA PHE A 6 -15.13 -35.71 18.39
C PHE A 6 -13.92 -34.81 18.68
N LEU A 7 -12.69 -35.35 18.72
CA LEU A 7 -11.47 -34.57 18.92
C LEU A 7 -10.95 -33.93 17.62
N LEU A 8 -11.33 -34.46 16.46
CA LEU A 8 -10.90 -33.95 15.15
C LEU A 8 -11.73 -32.74 14.69
N LEU A 9 -13.01 -32.69 15.07
CA LEU A 9 -13.94 -31.63 14.66
C LEU A 9 -13.55 -30.20 15.13
N PRO A 10 -13.13 -29.96 16.39
CA PRO A 10 -12.73 -28.63 16.83
C PRO A 10 -11.44 -28.14 16.16
N GLY A 11 -10.48 -29.05 15.93
CA GLY A 11 -9.21 -28.72 15.30
C GLY A 11 -9.37 -28.25 13.85
N VAL A 12 -10.25 -28.90 13.09
CA VAL A 12 -10.54 -28.52 11.70
C VAL A 12 -11.25 -27.16 11.61
N LEU A 13 -12.15 -26.85 12.55
CA LEU A 13 -12.88 -25.57 12.57
C LEU A 13 -11.96 -24.38 12.89
N ILE A 14 -10.96 -24.56 13.77
CA ILE A 14 -9.98 -23.52 14.10
C ILE A 14 -9.07 -23.24 12.89
N LEU A 15 -8.66 -24.28 12.15
CA LEU A 15 -7.90 -24.13 10.91
C LEU A 15 -8.70 -23.43 9.79
N TYR A 16 -10.00 -23.75 9.66
CA TYR A 16 -10.86 -23.12 8.65
C TYR A 16 -11.11 -21.63 8.93
N LYS A 17 -11.28 -21.25 10.20
CA LYS A 17 -11.49 -19.84 10.58
C LYS A 17 -10.23 -18.99 10.41
N SER A 18 -9.06 -19.61 10.56
CA SER A 18 -7.76 -18.96 10.31
C SER A 18 -7.51 -18.71 8.82
N HIS A 19 -8.17 -19.49 7.95
CA HIS A 19 -8.10 -19.40 6.49
C HIS A 19 -9.23 -18.59 5.86
N SER A 20 -10.10 -17.96 6.65
CA SER A 20 -11.01 -16.91 6.14
C SER A 20 -10.16 -15.67 5.84
N MET A 21 -9.34 -15.80 4.79
CA MET A 21 -8.64 -14.72 4.12
C MET A 21 -9.70 -13.64 3.88
N GLY A 22 -9.51 -12.48 4.50
CA GLY A 22 -10.35 -11.32 4.24
C GLY A 22 -10.48 -11.10 2.74
N GLU A 23 -11.55 -10.42 2.32
CA GLU A 23 -11.76 -10.08 0.92
C GLU A 23 -10.46 -9.55 0.31
N PRO A 24 -10.10 -10.00 -0.92
CA PRO A 24 -8.85 -9.61 -1.52
C PRO A 24 -8.77 -8.08 -1.64
N THR A 25 -7.74 -7.48 -1.04
CA THR A 25 -7.48 -6.05 -1.19
C THR A 25 -6.91 -5.76 -2.58
N PHE A 26 -7.58 -4.92 -3.34
CA PHE A 26 -7.12 -4.46 -4.65
C PHE A 26 -6.50 -3.07 -4.53
N CYS A 27 -5.43 -2.80 -5.27
CA CYS A 27 -4.77 -1.49 -5.26
C CYS A 27 -4.64 -0.94 -6.67
N THR A 28 -4.63 0.38 -6.79
CA THR A 28 -4.24 1.06 -8.02
C THR A 28 -2.74 0.84 -8.24
N SER A 29 -2.36 0.40 -9.45
CA SER A 29 -0.96 0.28 -9.87
C SER A 29 -0.67 1.37 -10.89
N CYS A 30 0.40 2.14 -10.68
CA CYS A 30 0.81 3.19 -11.59
C CYS A 30 2.29 3.52 -11.38
N ASP A 31 3.07 3.58 -12.46
CA ASP A 31 4.50 3.88 -12.40
C ASP A 31 4.78 5.37 -12.29
N GLU A 32 3.86 6.21 -12.78
CA GLU A 32 3.96 7.67 -12.74
C GLU A 32 2.57 8.28 -12.58
N TYR A 33 2.25 8.67 -11.35
CA TYR A 33 0.99 9.28 -10.96
C TYR A 33 1.21 10.75 -10.64
N ILE A 34 0.55 11.65 -11.34
CA ILE A 34 0.72 13.11 -11.24
C ILE A 34 -0.67 13.74 -11.23
N ASP A 35 -0.96 14.62 -10.26
CA ASP A 35 -2.22 15.37 -10.18
C ASP A 35 -3.48 14.52 -10.38
N LYS A 36 -3.54 13.38 -9.68
CA LYS A 36 -4.64 12.40 -9.72
C LYS A 36 -4.78 11.63 -11.04
N THR A 37 -3.80 11.74 -11.93
CA THR A 37 -3.79 11.07 -13.23
C THR A 37 -2.61 10.12 -13.32
N CYS A 38 -2.87 8.87 -13.71
CA CYS A 38 -1.79 7.95 -14.05
C CYS A 38 -1.31 8.23 -15.47
N THR A 39 -0.06 8.67 -15.63
CA THR A 39 0.54 8.95 -16.93
C THR A 39 1.28 7.74 -17.50
N ARG A 40 1.64 6.76 -16.66
CA ARG A 40 2.40 5.58 -17.07
C ARG A 40 1.95 4.30 -16.37
N ASN A 41 1.69 3.26 -17.18
CA ASN A 41 1.43 1.89 -16.75
C ASN A 41 0.30 1.77 -15.72
N LEU A 42 -0.88 2.30 -16.06
CA LEU A 42 -2.09 2.12 -15.25
C LEU A 42 -2.47 0.63 -15.19
N GLY A 43 -2.74 0.15 -13.98
CA GLY A 43 -3.24 -1.19 -13.77
C GLY A 43 -3.84 -1.36 -12.38
N VAL A 44 -4.10 -2.61 -12.04
CA VAL A 44 -4.57 -3.04 -10.73
C VAL A 44 -3.66 -4.17 -10.25
N CYS A 45 -3.31 -4.16 -8.98
CA CYS A 45 -2.59 -5.24 -8.34
C CYS A 45 -3.37 -5.75 -7.12
N HIS A 46 -3.10 -6.99 -6.73
CA HIS A 46 -3.67 -7.59 -5.52
C HIS A 46 -2.64 -7.47 -4.40
N ALA A 47 -3.03 -6.88 -3.28
CA ALA A 47 -2.20 -6.91 -2.09
C ALA A 47 -2.14 -8.33 -1.55
N ARG A 48 -0.96 -8.74 -1.08
CA ARG A 48 -0.70 -10.11 -0.62
C ARG A 48 -0.22 -10.10 0.82
N TYR A 49 -0.30 -11.27 1.44
CA TYR A 49 0.30 -11.55 2.73
C TYR A 49 1.78 -11.07 2.77
N PRO A 50 2.27 -10.50 3.88
CA PRO A 50 1.62 -10.44 5.19
C PRO A 50 0.69 -9.25 5.43
N ASP A 51 0.88 -8.15 4.72
CA ASP A 51 0.30 -6.87 5.14
C ASP A 51 -1.04 -6.56 4.48
N PHE A 52 -1.34 -7.17 3.33
CA PHE A 52 -2.57 -6.92 2.55
C PHE A 52 -2.82 -5.41 2.31
N ALA A 53 -1.73 -4.66 2.09
CA ALA A 53 -1.73 -3.20 1.99
C ALA A 53 -1.32 -2.71 0.60
N CYS A 54 -1.91 -1.59 0.20
CA CYS A 54 -1.47 -0.76 -0.91
C CYS A 54 -0.37 0.19 -0.45
N GLN A 55 0.49 0.60 -1.38
CA GLN A 55 1.55 1.58 -1.13
C GLN A 55 1.45 2.76 -2.09
N THR A 56 1.79 3.93 -1.56
CA THR A 56 2.13 5.12 -2.31
C THR A 56 3.57 5.49 -2.00
N LYS A 57 4.39 5.66 -3.04
CA LYS A 57 5.74 6.24 -2.95
C LYS A 57 5.72 7.61 -3.61
N GLU A 58 5.74 8.67 -2.83
CA GLU A 58 5.87 10.04 -3.32
C GLU A 58 7.34 10.36 -3.58
N VAL A 59 7.65 10.91 -4.75
CA VAL A 59 9.00 11.31 -5.15
C VAL A 59 9.07 12.82 -5.22
N TYR A 60 9.95 13.40 -4.40
CA TYR A 60 10.26 14.82 -4.40
C TYR A 60 11.67 15.04 -4.89
N ILE A 61 11.89 16.12 -5.65
CA ILE A 61 13.21 16.61 -6.03
C ILE A 61 13.62 17.78 -5.15
N GLN A 62 14.89 17.84 -4.78
CA GLN A 62 15.44 18.97 -4.05
C GLN A 62 15.80 20.10 -5.03
N LEU A 63 15.29 21.30 -4.76
CA LEU A 63 15.63 22.52 -5.47
C LEU A 63 16.94 23.11 -4.93
N ASN A 64 17.58 23.98 -5.70
CA ASN A 64 18.79 24.69 -5.26
C ASN A 64 18.54 25.60 -4.03
N THR A 65 17.28 25.96 -3.78
CA THR A 65 16.83 26.69 -2.57
C THR A 65 16.86 25.82 -1.31
N GLY A 66 17.01 24.51 -1.45
CA GLY A 66 16.90 23.52 -0.37
C GLY A 66 15.48 22.97 -0.17
N GLU A 67 14.48 23.56 -0.84
CA GLU A 67 13.08 23.12 -0.82
C GLU A 67 12.89 21.82 -1.59
N TYR A 68 11.81 21.10 -1.30
CA TYR A 68 11.45 19.87 -1.99
C TYR A 68 10.19 20.08 -2.83
N LEU A 69 10.31 19.86 -4.14
CA LEU A 69 9.18 19.92 -5.07
C LEU A 69 8.68 18.51 -5.38
N TYR A 70 7.39 18.29 -5.26
CA TYR A 70 6.75 17.05 -5.69
C TYR A 70 6.97 16.81 -7.18
N LYS A 71 7.34 15.59 -7.57
CA LYS A 71 7.60 15.21 -8.96
C LYS A 71 6.54 14.25 -9.50
N TYR A 72 6.35 13.12 -8.84
CA TYR A 72 5.33 12.11 -9.17
C TYR A 72 5.19 11.13 -8.00
N SER A 73 4.16 10.29 -8.03
CA SER A 73 4.01 9.15 -7.13
C SER A 73 4.04 7.83 -7.89
N VAL A 74 4.53 6.78 -7.25
CA VAL A 74 4.40 5.39 -7.69
C VAL A 74 3.36 4.71 -6.81
N LEU A 75 2.37 4.08 -7.43
CA LEU A 75 1.27 3.38 -6.75
C LEU A 75 1.41 1.88 -7.00
N GLY A 76 1.22 1.05 -5.96
CA GLY A 76 1.18 -0.39 -6.18
C GLY A 76 1.08 -1.23 -4.92
N CYS A 77 1.45 -2.51 -5.07
CA CYS A 77 1.39 -3.52 -4.03
C CYS A 77 2.80 -4.03 -3.72
N PRO A 78 3.45 -3.58 -2.64
CA PRO A 78 4.75 -4.12 -2.26
C PRO A 78 4.60 -5.52 -1.67
N ARG A 79 5.71 -6.27 -1.60
CA ARG A 79 5.72 -7.57 -0.89
C ARG A 79 5.50 -7.41 0.62
N ARG A 80 6.02 -6.31 1.18
CA ARG A 80 5.77 -5.85 2.55
C ARG A 80 5.64 -4.33 2.51
N CYS A 81 4.61 -3.79 3.14
CA CYS A 81 4.38 -2.35 3.17
C CYS A 81 5.01 -1.77 4.44
N VAL A 82 5.94 -0.83 4.26
CA VAL A 82 6.61 -0.13 5.35
C VAL A 82 6.56 1.36 5.05
N GLU A 83 6.22 2.15 6.07
CA GLU A 83 6.21 3.60 6.00
C GLU A 83 7.56 4.15 6.44
N TYR A 84 8.20 4.95 5.57
CA TYR A 84 9.48 5.56 5.87
C TYR A 84 9.78 6.71 4.91
N VAL A 85 10.74 7.55 5.28
CA VAL A 85 11.30 8.59 4.41
C VAL A 85 12.71 8.17 4.01
N ARG A 86 13.02 8.24 2.71
CA ARG A 86 14.35 7.91 2.17
C ARG A 86 14.89 9.05 1.34
N PHE A 87 16.04 9.57 1.74
CA PHE A 87 16.81 10.55 0.99
C PHE A 87 17.80 9.84 0.05
N ILE A 88 17.82 10.22 -1.23
CA ILE A 88 18.72 9.68 -2.25
C ILE A 88 19.25 10.84 -3.09
N ARG A 89 20.50 11.25 -2.87
CA ARG A 89 21.17 12.34 -3.61
C ARG A 89 20.37 13.66 -3.58
N PHE A 90 19.56 13.93 -4.59
CA PHE A 90 18.70 15.12 -4.72
C PHE A 90 17.20 14.76 -4.69
N GLU A 91 16.87 13.59 -4.17
CA GLU A 91 15.49 13.12 -4.06
C GLU A 91 15.12 12.79 -2.62
N LYS A 92 13.90 13.14 -2.22
CA LYS A 92 13.24 12.68 -1.00
C LYS A 92 12.08 11.78 -1.42
N ASN A 93 12.07 10.56 -0.94
CA ASN A 93 10.99 9.61 -1.16
C ASN A 93 10.20 9.42 0.13
N ILE A 94 8.88 9.50 0.07
CA ILE A 94 7.97 9.23 1.19
C ILE A 94 7.15 7.99 0.84
N PHE A 95 7.19 6.98 1.70
CA PHE A 95 6.44 5.73 1.53
C PHE A 95 5.29 5.70 2.54
N SER A 96 4.07 5.48 2.07
CA SER A 96 2.84 5.41 2.88
C SER A 96 2.04 4.15 2.54
N CYS A 97 1.35 3.60 3.53
CA CYS A 97 0.61 2.34 3.42
C CYS A 97 -0.87 2.55 3.75
N CYS A 98 -1.75 1.78 3.12
CA CYS A 98 -3.17 1.77 3.45
C CYS A 98 -3.80 0.41 3.11
N ASN A 99 -4.86 0.02 3.83
CA ASN A 99 -5.36 -1.36 3.82
C ASN A 99 -6.73 -1.55 3.15
N GLU A 100 -7.35 -0.46 2.67
CA GLU A 100 -8.63 -0.52 1.96
C GLU A 100 -8.39 -0.68 0.45
N SER A 101 -9.35 -1.26 -0.26
CA SER A 101 -9.21 -1.39 -1.72
C SER A 101 -9.16 0.00 -2.38
N TYR A 102 -8.18 0.21 -3.26
CA TYR A 102 -7.92 1.44 -4.02
C TYR A 102 -7.61 2.68 -3.18
N CYS A 103 -7.23 2.50 -1.90
CA CYS A 103 -6.92 3.61 -0.99
C CYS A 103 -5.71 4.46 -1.41
N ASN A 104 -4.80 3.90 -2.22
CA ASN A 104 -3.57 4.57 -2.63
C ASN A 104 -3.76 5.59 -3.76
N SER A 105 -4.88 5.55 -4.47
CA SER A 105 -5.29 6.65 -5.37
C SER A 105 -5.93 7.76 -4.54
N PHE A 106 -5.12 8.76 -4.16
CA PHE A 106 -5.54 9.89 -3.32
C PHE A 106 -6.90 10.50 -3.70
N SER A 107 -7.87 10.40 -2.77
CA SER A 107 -9.14 11.12 -2.80
C SER A 107 -9.05 12.40 -1.95
N SER A 108 -8.48 13.47 -2.52
CA SER A 108 -8.71 14.90 -2.19
C SER A 108 -8.80 15.40 -0.72
N LYS A 109 -8.33 14.69 0.32
CA LYS A 109 -8.49 15.15 1.71
C LYS A 109 -7.24 15.56 2.51
N ASP A 110 -6.01 15.36 2.01
CA ASP A 110 -4.81 15.66 2.82
C ASP A 110 -3.87 16.71 2.21
N THR A 111 -4.42 17.74 1.58
CA THR A 111 -3.70 19.00 1.38
C THR A 111 -3.70 19.81 2.69
N GLN A 112 -3.14 19.25 3.76
CA GLN A 112 -2.55 20.10 4.81
C GLN A 112 -1.10 20.32 4.42
N PHE A 113 -0.90 21.38 3.62
CA PHE A 113 0.31 22.19 3.68
C PHE A 113 0.66 22.41 5.16
N LYS A 114 1.67 21.70 5.66
CA LYS A 114 2.38 22.10 6.87
C LYS A 114 3.73 22.65 6.43
N GLU A 115 3.68 23.83 5.81
CA GLU A 115 4.77 24.79 5.86
C GLU A 115 4.85 25.31 7.29
N ARG A 116 5.95 24.98 7.97
CA ARG A 116 6.59 25.87 8.94
C ARG A 116 8.08 25.57 8.95
#